data_AF-A0A0F9R8W2-F1
#
_entry.id   AF-A0A0F9R8W2-F1
#
_cell.length_a   1.000
_cell.length_b   1.000
_cell.length_c   1.000
_cell.angle_alpha   90.00
_cell.angle_beta   90.00
_cell.angle_gamma   90.00
#
_symmetry.space_group_name_H-M   'P 1'
#
loop_
_entity.id
_entity.type
_entity.pdbx_description
1 polymer ?
#
loop_
_entity_poly.entity_id
_entity_poly.type
_entity_poly.pdbx_seq_one_letter_code
_entity_poly.pdbx_strand_id
1 'polypeptide(L)' 'MTLKEALFANFPLFTEFLRSHDFREGPKAFSEKRKPIWKGV' A
#
# COMPACT_ATOMS: atom_id res chain seq x y z
N MET A 1 4.89 -12.13 19.79
CA MET A 1 4.23 -10.85 19.47
C MET A 1 2.90 -10.80 20.19
N THR A 2 2.76 -9.93 21.17
CA THR A 2 1.50 -9.63 21.85
C THR A 2 0.64 -8.71 20.98
N LEU A 3 -0.65 -8.55 21.31
CA LEU A 3 -1.54 -7.60 20.63
C LEU A 3 -0.96 -6.18 20.60
N LYS A 4 -0.43 -5.71 21.74
CA LYS A 4 0.17 -4.39 21.85
C LYS A 4 1.38 -4.25 20.92
N GLU A 5 2.25 -5.26 20.88
CA GLU A 5 3.41 -5.26 20.00
C GLU A 5 3.01 -5.25 18.52
N ALA A 6 1.98 -6.01 18.13
CA ALA A 6 1.51 -6.05 16.75
C ALA A 6 0.91 -4.71 16.30
N LEU A 7 0.13 -4.05 17.17
CA LEU A 7 -0.52 -2.77 16.87
C LEU A 7 0.48 -1.63 16.65
N PHE A 8 1.60 -1.64 17.37
CA PHE A 8 2.62 -0.59 17.30
C PHE A 8 3.88 -1.02 16.54
N ALA A 9 3.87 -2.21 15.93
CA ALA A 9 4.99 -2.69 15.14
C ALA A 9 5.15 -1.82 13.89
N ASN A 10 6.39 -1.41 13.62
CA ASN A 10 6.75 -0.83 12.34
C ASN A 10 7.17 -1.97 11.40
N PHE A 11 6.48 -2.08 10.26
CA PHE A 11 6.79 -3.06 9.23
C PHE A 11 7.44 -2.34 8.04
N PRO A 12 8.78 -2.46 7.85
CA PRO A 12 9.49 -1.73 6.80
C PRO A 12 8.91 -1.95 5.40
N LEU A 13 8.53 -3.19 5.08
CA LEU A 13 7.88 -3.55 3.81
C LEU A 13 6.56 -2.79 3.58
N PHE A 14 5.80 -2.54 4.65
CA PHE A 14 4.58 -1.75 4.54
C PHE A 14 4.92 -0.29 4.21
N THR A 15 5.96 0.26 4.83
CA THR A 15 6.42 1.63 4.54
C THR A 15 6.92 1.78 3.09
N GLU A 16 7.65 0.80 2.58
CA GLU A 16 8.10 0.78 1.17
C GLU A 16 6.91 0.64 0.22
N PHE A 17 5.97 -0.25 0.53
CA PHE A 17 4.75 -0.42 -0.23
C PHE A 17 3.94 0.89 -0.35
N LEU A 18 3.79 1.65 0.74
CA LEU A 18 3.10 2.96 0.73
C LEU A 18 3.75 3.97 -0.24
N ARG A 19 5.05 3.84 -0.50
CA ARG A 19 5.78 4.71 -1.44
C ARG A 19 5.68 4.25 -2.89
N SER A 20 5.29 3.00 -3.12
CA SER A 20 5.18 2.41 -4.45
C SER A 20 4.21 3.17 -5.37
N HIS A 21 4.39 3.00 -6.67
CA HIS A 21 3.45 3.48 -7.69
C HIS A 21 2.07 2.86 -7.48
N ASP A 22 2.03 1.54 -7.30
CA ASP A 22 0.80 0.76 -7.30
C ASP A 22 -0.09 1.08 -6.09
N PHE A 23 0.49 1.47 -4.95
CA PHE A 23 -0.27 1.97 -3.80
C PHE A 23 -1.11 3.22 -4.13
N ARG A 24 -0.57 4.15 -4.95
CA ARG A 24 -1.30 5.36 -5.38
C ARG A 24 -2.22 5.09 -6.55
N GLU A 25 -1.81 4.22 -7.47
CA GLU A 25 -2.54 3.94 -8.70
C GLU A 25 -3.89 3.25 -8.46
N GLY A 26 -3.97 2.34 -7.48
CA GLY A 26 -5.23 1.65 -7.17
C GLY A 26 -6.38 2.60 -6.80
N PRO A 27 -6.22 3.44 -5.75
CA PRO A 27 -7.22 4.43 -5.37
C PRO A 27 -7.53 5.42 -6.51
N LYS A 28 -6.52 5.86 -7.26
CA LYS A 28 -6.69 6.76 -8.39
C LYS A 28 -7.57 6.14 -9.48
N ALA A 29 -7.25 4.93 -9.94
CA ALA A 29 -8.01 4.23 -10.97
C ALA A 29 -9.46 3.94 -10.53
N PHE A 30 -9.67 3.61 -9.25
CA PHE A 30 -11.01 3.43 -8.69
C PHE A 30 -11.84 4.74 -8.70
N SER A 31 -11.22 5.86 -8.33
CA SER A 31 -11.86 7.18 -8.36
C SER A 31 -12.19 7.61 -9.79
N GLU A 32 -11.28 7.38 -10.73
CA GLU A 32 -11.40 7.75 -12.15
C GLU A 32 -12.23 6.74 -12.98
N LYS A 33 -12.76 5.67 -12.36
CA LYS A 33 -13.56 4.61 -13.02
C LYS A 33 -12.87 3.97 -14.23
N ARG A 34 -11.56 3.78 -14.13
CA ARG A 34 -10.74 3.10 -15.14
C ARG A 34 -10.00 1.91 -14.56
N LYS A 35 -9.43 1.09 -15.44
CA LYS A 35 -8.52 0.02 -15.02
C LYS A 35 -7.20 0.63 -14.52
N PRO A 36 -6.60 0.09 -13.45
CA PRO A 36 -5.29 0.50 -12.98
C PRO A 36 -4.18 0.00 -13.92
N ILE A 37 -3.10 0.78 -14.00
CA ILE A 37 -1.86 0.42 -14.71
C ILE A 37 -0.82 0.01 -13.68
N TRP A 38 -0.74 -1.28 -13.41
CA TRP A 38 0.24 -1.82 -12.46
C TRP A 38 1.64 -1.85 -13.05
N LYS A 39 2.64 -1.60 -12.21
CA LYS A 39 4.05 -1.74 -12.59
C LYS A 39 4.70 -2.97 -11.96
N GLY A 40 4.08 -3.56 -10.94
CA GLY A 40 4.84 -4.35 -9.98
C GLY A 40 5.70 -3.40 -9.13
N VAL A 41 6.01 -3.81 -7.90
CA VAL A 41 6.92 -3.03 -7.03
C VAL A 41 8.20 -2.65 -7.75
#